data_AF-A0A8H7VM85-F1
#
_entry.id   AF-A0A8H7VM85-F1
#
_cell.length_a   1.000
_cell.length_b   1.000
_cell.length_c   1.000
_cell.angle_alpha   90.00
_cell.angle_beta   90.00
_cell.angle_gamma   90.00
#
_symmetry.space_group_name_H-M   'P 1'
#
loop_
_entity.id
_entity.type
_entity.pdbx_description
1 polymer ?
#
loop_
_entity_poly.entity_id
_entity_poly.type
_entity_poly.pdbx_seq_one_letter_code
_entity_poly.pdbx_strand_id
1 'polypeptide(L)'
;TGERLGTSKATTLQTEDLKELEDHLDEWHAGFETLYQTIKHSHAELAKTKNLVEDSRLKYTPMQAIGDIWSCHGKDIIEYSPKLGTALQNLGEAESNIATYFDQLTIQLGTNYLTLLKESRHCYHKIVELRKKLETRRLDYAAHLGRLQKAKKEKPQLEQILQQSKMKFEETQRELLSKMIELEQFKEKHRDALYDYMDLQIGCFLKAANLLQQVKSDWPQGPEYEEEEGEERAEEENTDTGSLLDNNKSNKSTS
;
A
#
# COMPACT_ATOMS: atom_id res chain seq x y z
N THR A 1 -23.91 6.99 65.45
CA THR A 1 -23.84 8.24 64.66
C THR A 1 -23.61 7.86 63.21
N GLY A 2 -24.55 8.22 62.33
CA GLY A 2 -24.58 7.75 60.95
C GLY A 2 -23.73 8.63 60.04
N GLU A 3 -22.72 8.03 59.41
CA GLU A 3 -22.06 8.59 58.24
C GLU A 3 -22.46 7.76 57.02
N ARG A 4 -23.56 8.18 56.37
CA ARG A 4 -23.99 7.74 55.04
C ARG A 4 -23.98 8.96 54.13
N LEU A 5 -22.82 9.48 53.77
CA LEU A 5 -22.69 10.59 52.80
C LEU A 5 -21.26 10.57 52.22
N GLY A 6 -20.95 9.59 51.37
CA GLY A 6 -19.63 9.53 50.71
C GLY A 6 -19.58 8.71 49.44
N THR A 7 -20.36 7.63 49.35
CA THR A 7 -20.33 6.72 48.19
C THR A 7 -20.99 7.31 46.93
N SER A 8 -22.01 8.16 47.07
CA SER A 8 -22.73 8.71 45.91
C SER A 8 -21.84 9.63 45.06
N LYS A 9 -21.09 10.54 45.70
CA LYS A 9 -20.26 11.55 45.01
C LYS A 9 -18.98 10.97 44.39
N ALA A 10 -18.35 9.99 45.05
CA ALA A 10 -17.17 9.31 44.51
C ALA A 10 -17.50 8.49 43.25
N THR A 11 -18.72 7.96 43.16
CA THR A 11 -19.18 7.26 41.95
C THR A 11 -19.41 8.24 40.81
N THR A 12 -19.96 9.44 41.07
CA THR A 12 -20.32 10.42 40.02
C THR A 12 -19.10 11.04 39.32
N LEU A 13 -18.05 11.41 40.07
CA LEU A 13 -16.82 11.98 39.51
C LEU A 13 -16.07 10.97 38.61
N GLN A 14 -15.99 9.70 39.03
CA GLN A 14 -15.45 8.63 38.17
C GLN A 14 -16.29 8.34 36.93
N THR A 15 -17.55 8.80 36.89
CA THR A 15 -18.43 8.62 35.73
C THR A 15 -18.20 9.73 34.70
N GLU A 16 -17.83 10.93 35.13
CA GLU A 16 -17.66 12.09 34.24
C GLU A 16 -16.32 11.99 33.49
N ASP A 17 -15.21 11.72 34.18
CA ASP A 17 -13.90 11.47 33.56
C ASP A 17 -13.94 10.27 32.59
N LEU A 18 -14.68 9.21 32.97
CA LEU A 18 -14.89 8.05 32.09
C LEU A 18 -15.66 8.45 30.84
N LYS A 19 -16.70 9.27 31.00
CA LYS A 19 -17.54 9.71 29.88
C LYS A 19 -16.78 10.61 28.91
N GLU A 20 -15.97 11.55 29.41
CA GLU A 20 -15.11 12.38 28.56
C GLU A 20 -14.12 11.52 27.76
N LEU A 21 -13.52 10.52 28.41
CA LEU A 21 -12.64 9.57 27.74
C LEU A 21 -13.39 8.71 26.69
N GLU A 22 -14.64 8.32 26.99
CA GLU A 22 -15.49 7.60 26.04
C GLU A 22 -15.83 8.44 24.80
N ASP A 23 -16.26 9.69 24.99
CA ASP A 23 -16.60 10.60 23.90
C ASP A 23 -15.39 10.85 22.99
N HIS A 24 -14.22 11.11 23.59
CA HIS A 24 -12.97 11.28 22.85
C HIS A 24 -12.57 10.02 22.04
N LEU A 25 -12.74 8.82 22.62
CA LEU A 25 -12.44 7.57 21.90
C LEU A 25 -13.40 7.31 20.74
N ASP A 26 -14.66 7.71 20.87
CA ASP A 26 -15.67 7.52 19.83
C ASP A 26 -15.40 8.43 18.61
N GLU A 27 -15.03 9.69 18.85
CA GLU A 27 -14.58 10.60 17.78
C GLU A 27 -13.34 10.06 17.07
N TRP A 28 -12.36 9.61 17.84
CA TRP A 28 -11.12 9.04 17.31
C TRP A 28 -11.40 7.80 16.46
N HIS A 29 -12.22 6.88 16.97
CA HIS A 29 -12.60 5.67 16.25
C HIS A 29 -13.35 5.96 14.94
N ALA A 30 -14.20 6.99 14.88
CA ALA A 30 -14.92 7.34 13.65
C ALA A 30 -13.94 7.70 12.50
N GLY A 31 -12.85 8.41 12.82
CA GLY A 31 -11.78 8.68 11.87
C GLY A 31 -11.06 7.40 11.41
N PHE A 32 -10.69 6.54 12.37
CA PHE A 32 -10.00 5.27 12.08
C PHE A 32 -10.85 4.25 11.33
N GLU A 33 -12.16 4.20 11.55
CA GLU A 33 -13.07 3.35 10.78
C GLU A 33 -13.12 3.81 9.31
N THR A 34 -13.24 5.13 9.09
CA THR A 34 -13.21 5.69 7.73
C THR A 34 -11.89 5.34 7.04
N LEU A 35 -10.77 5.51 7.75
CA LEU A 35 -9.44 5.18 7.25
C LEU A 35 -9.31 3.69 6.92
N TYR A 36 -9.78 2.82 7.80
CA TYR A 36 -9.81 1.38 7.58
C TYR A 36 -10.59 1.00 6.31
N GLN A 37 -11.81 1.53 6.13
CA GLN A 37 -12.61 1.19 4.95
C GLN A 37 -11.94 1.67 3.65
N THR A 38 -11.42 2.91 3.64
CA THR A 38 -10.74 3.47 2.47
C THR A 38 -9.48 2.69 2.14
N ILE A 39 -8.60 2.44 3.11
CA ILE A 39 -7.34 1.72 2.87
C ILE A 39 -7.62 0.27 2.51
N LYS A 40 -8.58 -0.40 3.14
CA LYS A 40 -9.00 -1.75 2.76
C LYS A 40 -9.45 -1.80 1.30
N HIS A 41 -10.23 -0.82 0.86
CA HIS A 41 -10.67 -0.73 -0.53
C HIS A 41 -9.48 -0.49 -1.47
N SER A 42 -8.66 0.53 -1.21
CA SER A 42 -7.48 0.85 -2.02
C SER A 42 -6.49 -0.32 -2.10
N HIS A 43 -6.19 -0.98 -0.98
CA HIS A 43 -5.34 -2.17 -0.95
C HIS A 43 -5.94 -3.30 -1.81
N ALA A 44 -7.25 -3.53 -1.73
CA ALA A 44 -7.91 -4.54 -2.56
C ALA A 44 -7.78 -4.22 -4.05
N GLU A 45 -7.87 -2.95 -4.46
CA GLU A 45 -7.65 -2.53 -5.85
C GLU A 45 -6.19 -2.69 -6.29
N LEU A 46 -5.22 -2.27 -5.45
CA LEU A 46 -3.80 -2.35 -5.74
C LEU A 46 -3.31 -3.80 -5.82
N ALA A 47 -3.84 -4.68 -4.97
CA ALA A 47 -3.50 -6.10 -4.95
C ALA A 47 -4.22 -6.92 -6.04
N LYS A 48 -5.02 -6.29 -6.92
CA LYS A 48 -5.69 -7.02 -8.00
C LYS A 48 -4.68 -7.50 -9.03
N THR A 49 -4.64 -8.81 -9.18
CA THR A 49 -3.96 -9.48 -10.29
C THR A 49 -4.97 -10.01 -11.30
N LYS A 50 -4.69 -9.90 -12.60
CA LYS A 50 -5.47 -10.52 -13.67
C LYS A 50 -4.61 -11.52 -14.44
N ASN A 51 -5.27 -12.46 -15.09
CA ASN A 51 -4.59 -13.38 -15.99
C ASN A 51 -4.19 -12.63 -17.27
N LEU A 52 -3.02 -12.96 -17.83
CA LEU A 52 -2.64 -12.46 -19.14
C LEU A 52 -3.55 -13.05 -20.23
N VAL A 53 -3.73 -12.33 -21.33
CA VAL A 53 -4.55 -12.79 -22.47
C VAL A 53 -3.99 -14.07 -23.09
N GLU A 54 -2.67 -14.24 -23.06
CA GLU A 54 -1.96 -15.36 -23.70
C GLU A 54 -1.69 -16.56 -22.79
N ASP A 55 -1.48 -16.37 -21.48
CA ASP A 55 -1.33 -17.48 -20.51
C ASP A 55 -2.22 -17.28 -19.27
N SER A 56 -3.33 -18.03 -19.24
CA SER A 56 -4.31 -17.99 -18.15
C SER A 56 -3.81 -18.52 -16.80
N ARG A 57 -2.60 -19.11 -16.74
CA ARG A 57 -2.02 -19.67 -15.52
C ARG A 57 -1.18 -18.66 -14.74
N LEU A 58 -0.78 -17.57 -15.38
CA LEU A 58 0.06 -16.53 -14.78
C LEU A 58 -0.78 -15.30 -14.44
N LYS A 59 -0.59 -14.79 -13.22
CA LYS A 59 -1.31 -13.65 -12.67
C LYS A 59 -0.37 -12.46 -12.59
N TYR A 60 -0.82 -11.33 -13.15
CA TYR A 60 -0.05 -10.11 -13.25
C TYR A 60 -0.83 -8.94 -12.68
N THR A 61 -0.12 -8.00 -12.06
CA THR A 61 -0.67 -6.66 -11.86
C THR A 61 -0.73 -5.93 -13.20
N PRO A 62 -1.65 -4.96 -13.38
CA PRO A 62 -1.76 -4.23 -14.65
C PRO A 62 -0.45 -3.60 -15.11
N MET A 63 0.37 -3.10 -14.18
CA MET A 63 1.66 -2.48 -14.48
C MET A 63 2.68 -3.52 -14.98
N GLN A 64 2.76 -4.68 -14.30
CA GLN A 64 3.64 -5.77 -14.72
C GLN A 64 3.25 -6.32 -16.09
N ALA A 65 1.95 -6.48 -16.36
CA ALA A 65 1.45 -6.96 -17.65
C ALA A 65 1.88 -6.06 -18.82
N ILE A 66 1.90 -4.74 -18.63
CA ILE A 66 2.36 -3.79 -19.66
C ILE A 66 3.86 -3.94 -19.90
N GLY A 67 4.66 -3.98 -18.83
CA GLY A 67 6.11 -4.14 -18.93
C GLY A 67 6.52 -5.42 -19.66
N ASP A 68 5.86 -6.54 -19.32
CA ASP A 68 6.14 -7.84 -19.93
C ASP A 68 5.76 -7.85 -21.42
N ILE A 69 4.62 -7.26 -21.81
CA ILE A 69 4.21 -7.17 -23.22
C ILE A 69 5.18 -6.29 -24.02
N TRP A 70 5.60 -5.13 -23.50
CA TRP A 70 6.58 -4.29 -24.18
C TRP A 70 7.92 -4.97 -24.33
N SER A 71 8.38 -5.68 -23.29
CA SER A 71 9.63 -6.43 -23.33
C SER A 71 9.60 -7.53 -24.38
N CYS A 72 8.56 -8.37 -24.38
CA CYS A 72 8.36 -9.43 -25.37
C CYS A 72 8.26 -8.87 -26.78
N HIS A 73 7.42 -7.86 -27.01
CA HIS A 73 7.26 -7.29 -28.34
C HIS A 73 8.54 -6.62 -28.85
N GLY A 74 9.27 -5.92 -27.99
CA GLY A 74 10.55 -5.32 -28.31
C GLY A 74 11.56 -6.34 -28.82
N LYS A 75 11.62 -7.50 -28.16
CA LYS A 75 12.46 -8.63 -28.57
C LYS A 75 12.05 -9.21 -29.93
N ASP A 76 10.76 -9.31 -30.21
CA ASP A 76 10.26 -9.86 -31.48
C ASP A 76 10.56 -8.96 -32.68
N ILE A 77 10.61 -7.65 -32.48
CA ILE A 77 10.81 -6.68 -33.56
C ILE A 77 12.24 -6.18 -33.70
N ILE A 78 13.15 -6.53 -32.78
CA ILE A 78 14.50 -5.95 -32.74
C ILE A 78 15.31 -6.21 -34.01
N GLU A 79 15.07 -7.31 -34.71
CA GLU A 79 15.73 -7.61 -35.99
C GLU A 79 15.22 -6.72 -37.14
N TYR A 80 13.95 -6.29 -37.07
CA TYR A 80 13.30 -5.48 -38.11
C TYR A 80 13.37 -4.00 -37.83
N SER A 81 13.36 -3.60 -36.55
CA SER A 81 13.41 -2.23 -36.06
C SER A 81 14.28 -2.20 -34.80
N PRO A 82 15.62 -2.21 -34.95
CA PRO A 82 16.55 -2.35 -33.83
C PRO A 82 16.39 -1.29 -32.75
N LYS A 83 16.09 -0.03 -33.10
CA LYS A 83 16.00 1.05 -32.11
C LYS A 83 14.68 1.00 -31.36
N LEU A 84 13.56 0.81 -32.06
CA LEU A 84 12.27 0.63 -31.40
C LEU A 84 12.24 -0.64 -30.57
N GLY A 85 12.78 -1.75 -31.09
CA GLY A 85 12.88 -3.01 -30.37
C GLY A 85 13.68 -2.88 -29.08
N THR A 86 14.86 -2.26 -29.15
CA THR A 86 15.69 -1.96 -27.97
C THR A 86 14.99 -1.04 -26.98
N ALA A 87 14.31 0.01 -27.46
CA ALA A 87 13.58 0.95 -26.61
C ALA A 87 12.43 0.28 -25.86
N LEU A 88 11.62 -0.53 -26.57
CA LEU A 88 10.52 -1.30 -25.98
C LEU A 88 11.04 -2.35 -24.98
N GLN A 89 12.13 -3.03 -25.33
CA GLN A 89 12.74 -4.02 -24.45
C GLN A 89 13.22 -3.39 -23.14
N ASN A 90 14.05 -2.35 -23.23
CA ASN A 90 14.63 -1.68 -22.06
C ASN A 90 13.57 -1.04 -21.17
N LEU A 91 12.58 -0.37 -21.76
CA LEU A 91 11.49 0.24 -21.00
C LEU A 91 10.58 -0.84 -20.38
N GLY A 92 10.24 -1.88 -21.13
CA GLY A 92 9.41 -2.98 -20.64
C GLY A 92 10.02 -3.68 -19.43
N GLU A 93 11.31 -4.02 -19.50
CA GLU A 93 12.05 -4.62 -18.38
C GLU A 93 12.08 -3.70 -17.15
N ALA A 94 12.28 -2.39 -17.35
CA ALA A 94 12.23 -1.42 -16.25
C ALA A 94 10.84 -1.33 -15.62
N GLU A 95 9.77 -1.27 -16.41
CA GLU A 95 8.39 -1.20 -15.92
C GLU A 95 7.99 -2.46 -15.14
N SER A 96 8.39 -3.66 -15.58
CA SER A 96 8.15 -4.91 -14.83
C SER A 96 8.89 -4.94 -13.49
N ASN A 97 10.10 -4.39 -13.44
CA ASN A 97 10.85 -4.24 -12.18
C ASN A 97 10.19 -3.20 -11.25
N ILE A 98 9.72 -2.08 -11.78
CA ILE A 98 9.01 -1.05 -11.03
C ILE A 98 7.70 -1.61 -10.46
N ALA A 99 6.95 -2.38 -11.24
CA ALA A 99 5.75 -3.07 -10.78
C ALA A 99 6.05 -3.95 -9.55
N THR A 100 7.17 -4.68 -9.56
CA THR A 100 7.61 -5.50 -8.42
C THR A 100 7.85 -4.65 -7.15
N TYR A 101 8.39 -3.44 -7.27
CA TYR A 101 8.56 -2.54 -6.13
C TYR A 101 7.21 -2.05 -5.57
N PHE A 102 6.26 -1.73 -6.44
CA PHE A 102 4.90 -1.34 -6.04
C PHE A 102 4.12 -2.50 -5.42
N ASP A 103 4.33 -3.73 -5.88
CA ASP A 103 3.74 -4.92 -5.29
C ASP A 103 4.25 -5.14 -3.86
N GLN A 104 5.55 -4.96 -3.63
CA GLN A 104 6.13 -5.00 -2.29
C GLN A 104 5.52 -3.93 -1.38
N LEU A 105 5.37 -2.70 -1.87
CA LEU A 105 4.73 -1.61 -1.12
C LEU A 105 3.27 -1.95 -0.77
N THR A 106 2.53 -2.51 -1.72
CA THR A 106 1.14 -2.94 -1.54
C THR A 106 1.03 -4.05 -0.49
N ILE A 107 1.95 -5.03 -0.52
CA ILE A 107 2.04 -6.09 0.50
C ILE A 107 2.27 -5.47 1.88
N GLN A 108 3.22 -4.53 2.01
CA GLN A 108 3.51 -3.87 3.30
C GLN A 108 2.33 -3.04 3.82
N LEU A 109 1.60 -2.34 2.94
CA LEU A 109 0.36 -1.66 3.31
C LEU A 109 -0.66 -2.64 3.91
N GLY A 110 -0.77 -3.84 3.33
CA GLY A 110 -1.67 -4.90 3.76
C GLY A 110 -1.27 -5.58 5.05
N THR A 111 -0.01 -5.98 5.18
CA THR A 111 0.49 -6.79 6.30
C THR A 111 0.79 -5.97 7.54
N ASN A 112 1.21 -4.71 7.39
CA ASN A 112 1.53 -3.82 8.50
C ASN A 112 0.33 -2.92 8.85
N TYR A 113 0.12 -1.84 8.07
CA TYR A 113 -0.81 -0.78 8.49
C TYR A 113 -2.28 -1.21 8.47
N LEU A 114 -2.71 -1.94 7.45
CA LEU A 114 -4.09 -2.45 7.38
C LEU A 114 -4.37 -3.50 8.48
N THR A 115 -3.38 -4.31 8.87
CA THR A 115 -3.49 -5.22 10.02
C THR A 115 -3.65 -4.43 11.31
N LEU A 116 -2.82 -3.41 11.53
CA LEU A 116 -2.90 -2.55 12.71
C LEU A 116 -4.27 -1.86 12.84
N LEU A 117 -4.84 -1.39 11.72
CA LEU A 117 -6.19 -0.84 11.67
C LEU A 117 -7.26 -1.86 12.06
N LYS A 118 -7.11 -3.13 11.67
CA LYS A 118 -8.05 -4.20 12.08
C LYS A 118 -7.95 -4.48 13.58
N GLU A 119 -6.74 -4.47 14.13
CA GLU A 119 -6.49 -4.71 15.55
C GLU A 119 -7.06 -3.60 16.43
N SER A 120 -6.80 -2.32 16.11
CA SER A 120 -7.34 -1.18 16.86
C SER A 120 -8.87 -1.15 16.78
N ARG A 121 -9.44 -1.42 15.60
CA ARG A 121 -10.88 -1.59 15.40
C ARG A 121 -11.46 -2.71 16.25
N HIS A 122 -10.81 -3.87 16.34
CA HIS A 122 -11.26 -4.97 17.19
C HIS A 122 -11.23 -4.59 18.67
N CYS A 123 -10.17 -3.92 19.11
CA CYS A 123 -10.05 -3.41 20.48
C CYS A 123 -11.21 -2.46 20.83
N TYR A 124 -11.55 -1.53 19.93
CA TYR A 124 -12.70 -0.65 20.12
C TYR A 124 -14.04 -1.40 20.19
N HIS A 125 -14.27 -2.39 19.33
CA HIS A 125 -15.48 -3.21 19.43
C HIS A 125 -15.59 -3.89 20.80
N LYS A 126 -14.45 -4.30 21.38
CA LYS A 126 -14.44 -4.87 22.73
C LYS A 126 -14.83 -3.84 23.79
N ILE A 127 -14.39 -2.59 23.67
CA ILE A 127 -14.81 -1.49 24.54
C ILE A 127 -16.33 -1.30 24.46
N VAL A 128 -16.92 -1.27 23.25
CA VAL A 128 -18.38 -1.14 23.07
C VAL A 128 -19.15 -2.28 23.75
N GLU A 129 -18.67 -3.53 23.65
CA GLU A 129 -19.26 -4.66 24.36
C GLU A 129 -19.18 -4.49 25.89
N LEU A 130 -18.02 -4.05 26.39
CA LEU A 130 -17.79 -3.85 27.82
C LEU A 130 -18.63 -2.71 28.38
N ARG A 131 -18.85 -1.62 27.63
CA ARG A 131 -19.78 -0.54 28.01
C ARG A 131 -21.21 -1.07 28.20
N LYS A 132 -21.71 -1.87 27.25
CA LYS A 132 -23.04 -2.50 27.36
C LYS A 132 -23.14 -3.45 28.57
N LYS A 133 -22.09 -4.25 28.79
CA LYS A 133 -21.98 -5.15 29.95
C LYS A 133 -21.96 -4.35 31.26
N LEU A 134 -21.20 -3.26 31.32
CA LEU A 134 -21.07 -2.40 32.50
C LEU A 134 -22.41 -1.76 32.87
N GLU A 135 -23.16 -1.25 31.89
CA GLU A 135 -24.49 -0.66 32.15
C GLU A 135 -25.46 -1.71 32.70
N THR A 136 -25.43 -2.94 32.17
CA THR A 136 -26.23 -4.05 32.72
C THR A 136 -25.84 -4.33 34.18
N ARG A 137 -24.54 -4.38 34.50
CA ARG A 137 -24.06 -4.57 35.88
C ARG A 137 -24.43 -3.41 36.81
N ARG A 138 -24.43 -2.18 36.30
CA ARG A 138 -24.83 -0.98 37.05
C ARG A 138 -26.31 -1.04 37.44
N LEU A 139 -27.17 -1.44 36.51
CA LEU A 139 -28.61 -1.62 36.76
C LEU A 139 -28.89 -2.74 37.76
N ASP A 140 -28.20 -3.89 37.63
CA ASP A 140 -28.28 -4.98 38.61
C ASP A 140 -27.89 -4.50 40.01
N TYR A 141 -26.76 -3.80 40.12
CA TYR A 141 -26.26 -3.27 41.39
C TYR A 141 -27.25 -2.28 42.02
N ALA A 142 -27.78 -1.34 41.23
CA ALA A 142 -28.79 -0.39 41.69
C ALA A 142 -30.08 -1.10 42.16
N ALA A 143 -30.52 -2.13 41.44
CA ALA A 143 -31.69 -2.92 41.83
C ALA A 143 -31.47 -3.67 43.15
N HIS A 144 -30.31 -4.30 43.34
CA HIS A 144 -29.95 -4.98 44.58
C HIS A 144 -29.81 -4.01 45.75
N LEU A 145 -29.21 -2.84 45.52
CA LEU A 145 -29.08 -1.78 46.53
C LEU A 145 -30.47 -1.29 46.98
N GLY A 146 -31.37 -1.05 46.03
CA GLY A 146 -32.75 -0.67 46.32
C GLY A 146 -33.52 -1.74 47.10
N ARG A 147 -33.31 -3.03 46.81
CA ARG A 147 -33.90 -4.14 47.58
C ARG A 147 -33.39 -4.20 49.01
N LEU A 148 -32.09 -3.99 49.23
CA LEU A 148 -31.49 -3.96 50.56
C LEU A 148 -32.00 -2.76 51.37
N GLN A 149 -32.05 -1.57 50.77
CA GLN A 149 -32.54 -0.35 51.43
C GLN A 149 -34.02 -0.44 51.84
N LYS A 150 -34.85 -1.16 51.08
CA LYS A 150 -36.26 -1.39 51.40
C LYS A 150 -36.49 -2.49 52.44
N ALA A 151 -35.46 -3.27 52.79
CA ALA A 151 -35.60 -4.33 53.78
C ALA A 151 -35.75 -3.73 55.19
N LYS A 152 -36.87 -4.00 55.86
CA LYS A 152 -37.17 -3.50 57.21
C LYS A 152 -36.32 -4.17 58.32
N LYS A 153 -35.63 -5.26 58.00
CA LYS A 153 -34.75 -6.02 58.91
C LYS A 153 -33.49 -6.40 58.13
N GLU A 154 -32.37 -6.52 58.85
CA GLU A 154 -31.12 -7.02 58.26
C GLU A 154 -31.32 -8.41 57.67
N LYS A 155 -30.86 -8.57 56.43
CA LYS A 155 -30.96 -9.82 55.66
C LYS A 155 -29.58 -10.12 55.08
N PRO A 156 -28.76 -10.95 55.75
CA PRO A 156 -27.39 -11.26 55.32
C PRO A 156 -27.31 -11.75 53.86
N GLN A 157 -28.33 -12.48 53.39
CA GLN A 157 -28.42 -12.92 52.00
C GLN A 157 -28.50 -11.75 50.99
N LEU A 158 -29.22 -10.67 51.33
CA LEU A 158 -29.32 -9.50 50.44
C LEU A 158 -28.01 -8.71 50.40
N GLU A 159 -27.28 -8.66 51.51
CA GLU A 159 -25.95 -8.05 51.57
C GLU A 159 -24.94 -8.83 50.74
N GLN A 160 -24.96 -10.16 50.82
CA GLN A 160 -24.09 -11.02 50.01
C GLN A 160 -24.36 -10.83 48.50
N ILE A 161 -25.64 -10.78 48.10
CA ILE A 161 -26.02 -10.54 46.70
C ILE A 161 -25.56 -9.13 46.24
N LEU A 162 -25.74 -8.10 47.08
CA LEU A 162 -25.27 -6.75 46.78
C LEU A 162 -23.75 -6.72 46.58
N GLN A 163 -23.01 -7.39 47.47
CA GLN A 163 -21.55 -7.45 47.39
C GLN A 163 -21.08 -8.18 46.12
N GLN A 164 -21.72 -9.28 45.74
CA GLN A 164 -21.43 -9.99 44.50
C GLN A 164 -21.72 -9.12 43.27
N SER A 165 -22.83 -8.40 43.26
CA SER A 165 -23.19 -7.49 42.16
C SER A 165 -22.21 -6.32 42.05
N LYS A 166 -21.81 -5.73 43.19
CA LYS A 166 -20.78 -4.69 43.26
C LYS A 166 -19.45 -5.18 42.68
N MET A 167 -19.00 -6.37 43.08
CA MET A 167 -17.76 -6.96 42.58
C MET A 167 -17.77 -7.14 41.06
N LYS A 168 -18.87 -7.65 40.49
CA LYS A 168 -19.02 -7.80 39.03
C LYS A 168 -19.00 -6.46 38.29
N PHE A 169 -19.59 -5.43 38.88
CA PHE A 169 -19.55 -4.07 38.35
C PHE A 169 -18.11 -3.52 38.33
N GLU A 170 -17.42 -3.56 39.47
CA GLU A 170 -16.03 -3.09 39.61
C GLU A 170 -15.04 -3.88 38.73
N GLU A 171 -15.24 -5.19 38.57
CA GLU A 171 -14.45 -6.02 37.65
C GLU A 171 -14.66 -5.59 36.19
N THR A 172 -15.91 -5.40 35.77
CA THR A 172 -16.22 -4.96 34.40
C THR A 172 -15.69 -3.55 34.14
N GLN A 173 -15.75 -2.66 35.14
CA GLN A 173 -15.21 -1.30 35.04
C GLN A 173 -13.69 -1.32 34.87
N ARG A 174 -12.97 -2.16 35.63
CA ARG A 174 -11.51 -2.35 35.46
C ARG A 174 -11.15 -2.94 34.11
N GLU A 175 -11.93 -3.91 33.63
CA GLU A 175 -11.76 -4.51 32.30
C GLU A 175 -11.93 -3.44 31.19
N LEU A 176 -12.95 -2.59 31.31
CA LEU A 176 -13.21 -1.46 30.40
C LEU A 176 -12.03 -0.47 30.38
N LEU A 177 -11.61 0.01 31.55
CA LEU A 177 -10.49 0.95 31.67
C LEU A 177 -9.20 0.38 31.08
N SER A 178 -8.90 -0.89 31.36
CA SER A 178 -7.74 -1.56 30.78
C SER A 178 -7.78 -1.58 29.25
N LYS A 179 -8.95 -1.81 28.66
CA LYS A 179 -9.12 -1.80 27.20
C LYS A 179 -9.06 -0.40 26.59
N MET A 180 -9.54 0.61 27.29
CA MET A 180 -9.41 2.01 26.86
C MET A 180 -7.93 2.43 26.81
N ILE A 181 -7.14 2.07 27.83
CA ILE A 181 -5.68 2.31 27.85
C ILE A 181 -4.98 1.56 26.71
N GLU A 182 -5.34 0.28 26.48
CA GLU A 182 -4.81 -0.49 25.36
C GLU A 182 -5.11 0.19 24.02
N LEU A 183 -6.33 0.73 23.84
CA LEU A 183 -6.71 1.45 22.64
C LEU A 183 -5.89 2.73 22.45
N GLU A 184 -5.60 3.47 23.52
CA GLU A 184 -4.75 4.66 23.43
C GLU A 184 -3.33 4.37 22.96
N GLN A 185 -2.76 3.22 23.34
CA GLN A 185 -1.43 2.80 22.88
C GLN A 185 -1.37 2.58 21.36
N PHE A 186 -2.51 2.36 20.69
CA PHE A 186 -2.53 2.30 19.22
C PHE A 186 -2.23 3.65 18.57
N LYS A 187 -2.39 4.79 19.25
CA LYS A 187 -2.03 6.12 18.70
C LYS A 187 -0.55 6.16 18.29
N GLU A 188 0.33 5.70 19.17
CA GLU A 188 1.77 5.65 18.91
C GLU A 188 2.10 4.61 17.83
N LYS A 189 1.50 3.42 17.92
CA LYS A 189 1.67 2.37 16.89
C LYS A 189 1.25 2.85 15.50
N HIS A 190 0.14 3.60 15.40
CA HIS A 190 -0.32 4.15 14.13
C HIS A 190 0.65 5.19 13.58
N ARG A 191 1.17 6.07 14.43
CA ARG A 191 2.20 7.04 14.03
C ARG A 191 3.44 6.34 13.48
N ASP A 192 3.95 5.34 14.21
CA ASP A 192 5.19 4.66 13.86
C ASP A 192 5.01 3.83 12.57
N ALA A 193 3.90 3.10 12.44
CA ALA A 193 3.60 2.35 11.21
C ALA A 193 3.42 3.25 9.97
N LEU A 194 2.87 4.46 10.14
CA LEU A 194 2.78 5.44 9.06
C LEU A 194 4.16 5.99 8.66
N TYR A 195 5.04 6.21 9.63
CA TYR A 195 6.42 6.62 9.38
C TYR A 195 7.18 5.54 8.61
N ASP A 196 7.11 4.29 9.05
CA ASP A 196 7.72 3.15 8.36
C ASP A 196 7.20 3.00 6.94
N TYR A 197 5.89 3.18 6.74
CA TYR A 197 5.28 3.13 5.41
C TYR A 197 5.77 4.26 4.50
N MET A 198 5.90 5.48 5.04
CA MET A 198 6.45 6.62 4.30
C MET A 198 7.90 6.35 3.84
N ASP A 199 8.74 5.79 4.71
CA ASP A 199 10.13 5.45 4.36
C ASP A 199 10.19 4.37 3.25
N LEU A 200 9.31 3.37 3.31
CA LEU A 200 9.15 2.37 2.25
C LEU A 200 8.71 3.02 0.92
N GLN A 201 7.77 3.97 0.96
CA GLN A 201 7.34 4.72 -0.22
C GLN A 201 8.49 5.49 -0.85
N ILE A 202 9.27 6.23 -0.04
CA ILE A 202 10.45 6.97 -0.51
C ILE A 202 11.43 6.01 -1.20
N GLY A 203 11.75 4.89 -0.55
CA GLY A 203 12.67 3.89 -1.12
C GLY A 203 12.16 3.30 -2.44
N CYS A 204 10.86 3.00 -2.53
CA CYS A 204 10.22 2.53 -3.75
C CYS A 204 10.33 3.56 -4.89
N PHE A 205 9.96 4.81 -4.63
CA PHE A 205 9.98 5.87 -5.64
C PHE A 205 11.40 6.20 -6.11
N LEU A 206 12.39 6.21 -5.22
CA LEU A 206 13.78 6.43 -5.60
C LEU A 206 14.30 5.30 -6.51
N LYS A 207 14.01 4.04 -6.19
CA LYS A 207 14.39 2.90 -7.04
C LYS A 207 13.75 2.98 -8.42
N ALA A 208 12.45 3.31 -8.48
CA ALA A 208 11.74 3.45 -9.74
C ALA A 208 12.31 4.61 -10.59
N ALA A 209 12.55 5.77 -9.96
CA ALA A 209 13.14 6.91 -10.64
C ALA A 209 14.54 6.60 -11.20
N ASN A 210 15.38 5.89 -10.44
CA ASN A 210 16.72 5.50 -10.89
C ASN A 210 16.67 4.56 -12.11
N LEU A 211 15.76 3.57 -12.11
CA LEU A 211 15.58 2.69 -13.27
C LEU A 211 15.16 3.47 -14.52
N LEU A 212 14.18 4.36 -14.39
CA LEU A 212 13.72 5.19 -15.52
C LEU A 212 14.82 6.16 -16.01
N GLN A 213 15.64 6.69 -15.11
CA GLN A 213 16.78 7.52 -15.49
C GLN A 213 17.83 6.73 -16.25
N GLN A 214 18.09 5.47 -15.87
CA GLN A 214 18.98 4.58 -16.60
C GLN A 214 18.44 4.29 -18.01
N VAL A 215 17.17 3.88 -18.13
CA VAL A 215 16.53 3.66 -19.45
C VAL A 215 16.60 4.91 -20.33
N LYS A 216 16.39 6.10 -19.73
CA LYS A 216 16.49 7.36 -20.45
C LYS A 216 17.92 7.66 -20.93
N SER A 217 18.93 7.33 -20.13
CA SER A 217 20.34 7.47 -20.50
C SER A 217 20.72 6.56 -21.67
N ASP A 218 20.21 5.33 -21.63
CA ASP A 218 20.51 4.28 -22.61
C ASP A 218 19.51 4.29 -23.80
N TRP A 219 18.75 5.38 -23.96
CA TRP A 219 17.71 5.46 -24.97
C TRP A 219 18.29 5.46 -26.39
N PRO A 220 17.83 4.58 -27.30
CA PRO A 220 18.30 4.56 -28.68
C PRO A 220 18.07 5.90 -29.39
N GLN A 221 19.14 6.51 -29.95
CA GLN A 221 19.11 7.78 -30.68
C GLN A 221 19.51 7.60 -32.15
N GLY A 222 19.18 8.56 -33.02
CA GLY A 222 19.56 8.57 -34.45
C GLY A 222 18.61 7.78 -35.37
N PRO A 223 18.90 7.68 -36.69
CA PRO A 223 18.01 7.07 -37.70
C PRO A 223 17.89 5.53 -37.52
N GLU A 224 16.72 4.94 -37.80
CA GLU A 224 16.42 3.51 -37.53
C GLU A 224 17.42 2.54 -38.17
N TYR A 225 17.88 2.90 -39.37
CA TYR A 225 18.92 2.20 -40.10
C TYR A 225 20.06 3.20 -40.33
N GLU A 226 21.30 2.74 -40.15
CA GLU A 226 22.45 3.53 -40.58
C GLU A 226 22.41 3.61 -42.11
N GLU A 227 22.50 4.83 -42.67
CA GLU A 227 22.69 5.00 -44.11
C GLU A 227 24.06 4.40 -44.45
N GLU A 228 24.09 3.29 -45.17
CA GLU A 228 25.32 2.80 -45.79
C GLU A 228 25.80 3.91 -46.75
N GLU A 229 26.82 4.68 -46.33
CA GLU A 229 27.56 5.55 -47.25
C GLU A 229 28.14 4.66 -48.36
N GLY A 230 27.49 4.66 -49.52
CA GLY A 230 27.87 3.83 -50.66
C GLY A 230 29.31 4.09 -51.09
N GLU A 231 30.12 3.03 -51.10
CA GLU A 231 31.30 2.90 -51.96
C GLU A 231 30.84 2.81 -53.43
N GLU A 232 30.36 3.91 -54.00
CA GLU A 232 30.05 4.00 -55.43
C GLU A 232 30.62 5.29 -56.02
N ARG A 233 31.95 5.43 -56.00
CA ARG A 233 32.64 6.45 -56.78
C ARG A 233 34.12 6.15 -57.04
N ALA A 234 34.42 5.26 -58.00
CA ALA A 234 35.70 5.31 -58.76
C ALA A 234 35.77 4.34 -59.96
N GLU A 235 34.74 4.19 -60.82
CA GLU A 235 34.91 3.48 -62.10
C GLU A 235 34.16 4.13 -63.27
N GLU A 236 34.22 5.46 -63.43
CA GLU A 236 33.88 6.10 -64.70
C GLU A 236 34.80 7.30 -64.98
N GLU A 237 36.10 7.06 -65.15
CA GLU A 237 36.98 8.00 -65.87
C GLU A 237 38.28 7.30 -66.32
N ASN A 238 38.18 6.32 -67.23
CA ASN A 238 39.37 5.87 -67.96
C ASN A 238 39.06 5.20 -69.31
N THR A 239 38.46 5.95 -70.23
CA THR A 239 38.57 5.65 -71.67
C THR A 239 38.66 6.93 -72.48
N ASP A 240 39.78 7.64 -72.37
CA ASP A 240 40.30 8.40 -73.50
C ASP A 240 41.81 8.64 -73.34
N THR A 241 42.61 7.90 -74.11
CA THR A 241 43.81 8.41 -74.82
C THR A 241 44.64 7.27 -75.43
N GLY A 242 44.79 7.31 -76.75
CA GLY A 242 46.09 7.06 -77.39
C GLY A 242 46.43 5.65 -77.86
N SER A 243 45.77 5.16 -78.92
CA SER A 243 46.33 4.13 -79.80
C SER A 243 47.20 4.80 -80.87
N LEU A 244 48.52 4.66 -80.78
CA LEU A 244 49.51 5.21 -81.72
C LEU A 244 50.57 4.14 -82.04
N LEU A 245 50.33 3.33 -83.06
CA LEU A 245 51.28 2.51 -83.85
C LEU A 245 50.54 2.14 -85.15
N ASP A 246 51.06 2.09 -86.36
CA ASP A 246 52.34 2.37 -86.99
C ASP A 246 51.98 2.39 -88.49
N ASN A 247 52.40 3.38 -89.28
CA ASN A 247 52.27 3.31 -90.74
C ASN A 247 53.55 3.79 -91.42
N ASN A 248 54.37 2.80 -91.80
CA ASN A 248 55.60 2.99 -92.51
C ASN A 248 55.35 2.88 -94.03
N LYS A 249 55.68 3.97 -94.74
CA LYS A 249 56.20 4.10 -96.14
C LYS A 249 55.77 3.02 -97.15
N SER A 250 55.30 3.34 -98.36
CA SER A 250 56.09 4.05 -99.37
C SER A 250 55.36 4.08 -100.72
N ASN A 251 55.55 5.20 -101.42
CA ASN A 251 55.88 5.32 -102.85
C ASN A 251 54.80 5.17 -103.95
N LYS A 252 54.57 6.33 -104.59
CA LYS A 252 55.04 6.71 -105.95
C LYS A 252 53.95 6.91 -107.02
N SER A 253 54.02 8.13 -107.58
CA SER A 253 53.95 8.47 -109.02
C SER A 253 52.59 8.28 -109.72
N THR A 254 52.12 9.14 -110.61
CA THR A 254 52.68 10.33 -111.29
C THR A 254 51.53 10.98 -112.05
N SER A 255 51.68 12.30 -112.28
CA SER A 255 51.27 13.11 -113.45
C SER A 255 50.07 12.69 -114.29
#